data_AF-A0A660VBP5-F1
#
_entry.id   AF-A0A660VBP5-F1
#
_cell.length_a   1.000
_cell.length_b   1.000
_cell.length_c   1.000
_cell.angle_alpha   90.00
_cell.angle_beta   90.00
_cell.angle_gamma   90.00
#
_symmetry.space_group_name_H-M   'P 1'
#
loop_
_entity.id
_entity.type
_entity.pdbx_description
1 polymer ?
#
loop_
_entity_poly.entity_id
_entity_poly.type
_entity_poly.pdbx_seq_one_letter_code
_entity_poly.pdbx_strand_id
1 'polypeptide(L)'
;MVRSVALLITMIGVTAPITTDADTIILKDGKTISGEYLGETPTEIKFKSGNEKIVLPKTMIDRIRRDVVVVRLLNGNQVIAKLMEETEDYVKLRFPYGYKKFSRDEIESVERRTIEEKPKIWKPSRRPSRCSDSQTPGMQVNPYAHSIIDRYEFPPKKISLSKEEVLAMHRKVHQYFQKKQFRKAAELLRKIIEAEPRDHIAWYNLACAYSLMHKRKDAVKALCLAVKAGFTDFMHISHDPDLNNIRNRPEYRRLMDEAERIMREGADRTVQQLKKQFGEGYTYYIDEERRLIFATNRSLDVIQRMKEHLRALADAEWADFFEHKPMYYISVVCPSRRDFRRLVRDPRIGGFYNPANKILICSNIGYVLDHEFTHAMHFADQHARMQQHPIWICEGYATLMEAAHVAGGHCLPWRVNPRLRVIQDAVRTARSIPWSRFMKLSQPQFMRASGLCYAQARYIMLFLWEKKILRKWYDHFCRNWKKDRTGTQALEKVTGRTLSQLEREWKQWVMSIRGQDKREHRPAGPNLGITVAEIMTGIVITRVDESGAARRRLRAGDMILKANGRNVRTLSELNAVLRRVRRGGRVYFRILRKLPKRKKPAKLNVSIIVK
;
A
#
# COMPACT_ATOMS: atom_id res chain seq x y z
N MET A 1 -22.46 49.24 19.09
CA MET A 1 -22.51 49.32 20.57
C MET A 1 -23.64 48.42 21.08
N VAL A 2 -23.41 47.12 21.23
CA VAL A 2 -24.36 46.20 21.91
C VAL A 2 -23.58 45.08 22.59
N ARG A 3 -23.49 45.21 23.91
CA ARG A 3 -23.39 44.26 25.03
C ARG A 3 -22.82 42.85 24.83
N SER A 4 -21.78 42.64 25.65
CA SER A 4 -21.32 41.42 26.30
C SER A 4 -22.42 40.50 26.81
N VAL A 5 -22.25 39.19 26.62
CA VAL A 5 -22.75 38.15 27.52
C VAL A 5 -21.55 37.30 27.92
N ALA A 6 -21.22 37.36 29.20
CA ALA A 6 -20.21 36.53 29.85
C ALA A 6 -20.68 35.08 29.88
N LEU A 7 -19.80 34.14 29.51
CA LEU A 7 -19.94 32.75 29.91
C LEU A 7 -18.91 32.50 31.02
N LEU A 8 -19.34 32.64 32.27
CA LEU A 8 -18.68 32.05 33.42
C LEU A 8 -18.65 30.54 33.22
N ILE A 9 -17.45 29.96 33.08
CA ILE A 9 -17.26 28.52 33.31
C ILE A 9 -16.84 28.37 34.76
N THR A 10 -17.82 28.05 35.58
CA THR A 10 -17.65 27.63 36.97
C THR A 10 -16.79 26.36 36.99
N MET A 11 -15.61 26.46 37.59
CA MET A 11 -14.75 25.33 37.94
C MET A 11 -15.46 24.47 38.99
N ILE A 12 -16.24 23.48 38.55
CA ILE A 12 -16.61 22.36 39.41
C ILE A 12 -15.45 21.38 39.36
N GLY A 13 -14.74 21.28 40.48
CA GLY A 13 -13.69 20.31 40.72
C GLY A 13 -14.23 18.90 40.59
N VAL A 14 -13.97 18.28 39.44
CA VAL A 14 -13.71 16.86 39.36
C VAL A 14 -12.25 16.76 38.98
N THR A 15 -11.40 16.47 39.97
CA THR A 15 -10.01 16.11 39.76
C THR A 15 -9.96 14.80 38.99
N ALA A 16 -10.13 14.87 37.67
CA ALA A 16 -9.57 13.87 36.80
C ALA A 16 -8.05 13.96 36.98
N PRO A 17 -7.35 12.84 37.16
CA PRO A 17 -5.90 12.87 37.34
C PRO A 17 -5.31 13.60 36.12
N ILE A 18 -4.61 14.70 36.39
CA ILE A 18 -3.76 15.36 35.41
C ILE A 18 -2.81 14.26 34.95
N THR A 19 -3.00 13.78 33.72
CA THR A 19 -2.09 12.82 33.11
C THR A 19 -0.74 13.50 33.05
N THR A 20 0.21 13.02 33.86
CA THR A 20 1.55 13.57 34.08
C THR A 20 2.50 13.45 32.88
N ASP A 21 1.99 13.43 31.64
CA ASP A 21 2.77 13.22 30.40
C ASP A 21 2.35 14.16 29.24
N ALA A 22 1.79 15.34 29.53
CA ALA A 22 1.39 16.31 28.50
C ALA A 22 2.56 17.20 28.07
N ASP A 23 2.86 17.28 26.78
CA ASP A 23 3.86 18.22 26.27
C ASP A 23 3.30 19.66 26.40
N THR A 24 4.15 20.66 26.66
CA THR A 24 3.72 22.06 26.80
C THR A 24 4.33 22.92 25.70
N ILE A 25 3.49 23.62 24.95
CA ILE A 25 3.90 24.70 24.04
C ILE A 25 3.79 26.02 24.78
N ILE A 26 4.87 26.80 24.77
CA ILE A 26 4.90 28.18 25.22
C ILE A 26 4.88 29.07 23.98
N LEU A 27 3.83 29.86 23.81
CA LEU A 27 3.69 30.81 22.71
C LEU A 27 4.48 32.10 23.00
N LYS A 28 4.82 32.84 21.95
CA LYS A 28 5.54 34.12 22.07
C LYS A 28 4.77 35.21 22.82
N ASP A 29 3.44 35.10 22.91
CA ASP A 29 2.60 35.98 23.71
C ASP A 29 2.53 35.55 25.19
N GLY A 30 3.33 34.57 25.60
CA GLY A 30 3.41 34.06 26.97
C GLY A 30 2.35 33.01 27.31
N LYS A 31 1.39 32.72 26.43
CA LYS A 31 0.36 31.70 26.69
C LYS A 31 0.94 30.30 26.59
N THR A 32 0.51 29.42 27.49
CA THR A 32 0.92 28.02 27.52
C THR A 32 -0.21 27.10 27.10
N ILE A 33 0.09 26.16 26.20
CA ILE A 33 -0.85 25.15 25.71
C ILE A 33 -0.29 23.77 26.03
N SER A 34 -0.95 23.05 26.93
CA SER A 34 -0.58 21.68 27.28
C SER A 34 -1.42 20.67 26.50
N GLY A 35 -0.78 19.64 25.97
CA GLY A 35 -1.49 18.60 25.23
C GLY A 35 -0.59 17.50 24.69
N GLU A 36 -1.19 16.57 23.96
CA GLU A 36 -0.46 15.51 23.28
C GLU A 36 0.04 16.00 21.92
N TYR A 37 1.36 15.97 21.70
CA TYR A 37 1.94 16.23 20.38
C TYR A 37 1.46 15.19 19.37
N LEU A 38 0.89 15.64 18.25
CA LEU A 38 0.37 14.79 17.17
C LEU A 38 1.29 14.75 15.94
N GLY A 39 2.26 15.65 15.84
CA GLY A 39 3.18 15.76 14.70
C GLY A 39 3.45 17.21 14.29
N GLU A 40 4.38 17.43 13.37
CA GLU A 40 4.72 18.76 12.86
C GLU A 40 5.04 18.74 11.36
N THR A 41 4.81 19.87 10.71
CA THR A 41 5.29 20.19 9.37
C THR A 41 6.47 21.18 9.50
N PRO A 42 7.12 21.58 8.40
CA PRO A 42 8.14 22.64 8.43
C PRO A 42 7.63 23.98 9.00
N THR A 43 6.33 24.25 8.93
CA THR A 43 5.71 25.54 9.30
C THR A 43 4.75 25.45 10.47
N GLU A 44 4.26 24.28 10.84
CA GLU A 44 3.19 24.10 11.83
C GLU A 44 3.46 22.94 12.78
N ILE A 45 2.91 23.01 13.99
CA ILE A 45 2.90 21.96 14.99
C ILE A 45 1.44 21.61 15.31
N LYS A 46 1.14 20.32 15.39
CA LYS A 46 -0.20 19.79 15.67
C LYS A 46 -0.22 19.20 17.07
N PHE A 47 -1.18 19.62 17.87
CA PHE A 47 -1.39 19.17 19.24
C PHE A 47 -2.83 18.73 19.46
N LYS A 48 -3.04 17.91 20.48
CA LYS A 48 -4.36 17.60 21.01
C LYS A 48 -4.44 18.05 22.46
N SER A 49 -5.24 19.07 22.75
CA SER A 49 -5.50 19.51 24.12
C SER A 49 -6.93 19.10 24.47
N GLY A 50 -7.09 18.22 25.45
CA GLY A 50 -8.37 17.58 25.76
C GLY A 50 -8.98 16.85 24.55
N ASN A 51 -10.15 17.32 24.09
CA ASN A 51 -10.86 16.76 22.93
C ASN A 51 -10.57 17.50 21.60
N GLU A 52 -9.87 18.64 21.65
CA GLU A 52 -9.65 19.49 20.49
C GLU A 52 -8.28 19.26 19.85
N LYS A 53 -8.26 19.29 18.52
CA LYS A 53 -7.01 19.29 17.75
C LYS A 53 -6.64 20.73 17.42
N ILE A 54 -5.49 21.15 17.89
CA ILE A 54 -4.97 22.50 17.71
C ILE A 54 -3.81 22.43 16.72
N VAL A 55 -3.83 23.28 15.70
CA VAL A 55 -2.73 23.43 14.73
C VAL A 55 -2.17 24.83 14.91
N LEU A 56 -0.88 24.91 15.25
CA LEU A 56 -0.20 26.16 15.57
C LEU A 56 0.95 26.39 14.59
N PRO A 57 1.02 27.55 13.93
CA PRO A 57 2.22 27.95 13.19
C PRO A 57 3.43 27.98 14.13
N LYS A 58 4.55 27.36 13.71
CA LYS A 58 5.82 27.37 14.46
C LYS A 58 6.34 28.78 14.72
N THR A 59 5.94 29.75 13.90
CA THR A 59 6.27 31.17 14.05
C THR A 59 5.68 31.79 15.32
N MET A 60 4.58 31.23 15.84
CA MET A 60 3.89 31.70 17.05
C MET A 60 4.44 31.08 18.34
N ILE A 61 5.31 30.06 18.21
CA ILE A 61 5.82 29.28 19.34
C ILE A 61 7.19 29.85 19.78
N ASP A 62 7.36 30.07 21.08
CA ASP A 62 8.65 30.43 21.67
C ASP A 62 9.45 29.16 22.03
N ARG A 63 8.86 28.30 22.87
CA ARG A 63 9.50 27.08 23.38
C ARG A 63 8.54 25.90 23.45
N ILE A 64 9.09 24.70 23.40
CA ILE A 64 8.36 23.45 23.60
C ILE A 64 9.05 22.72 24.75
N ARG A 65 8.31 22.47 25.82
CA ARG A 65 8.75 21.68 26.97
C ARG A 65 8.22 20.24 26.81
N ARG A 66 9.11 19.25 26.89
CA ARG A 66 8.79 17.83 26.70
C ARG A 66 9.43 16.99 27.79
N ASP A 67 8.67 16.05 28.32
CA ASP A 67 9.20 14.98 29.16
C ASP A 67 9.66 13.83 28.27
N VAL A 68 10.95 13.51 28.37
CA VAL A 68 11.64 12.52 27.55
C VAL A 68 12.40 11.54 28.43
N VAL A 69 12.76 10.40 27.85
CA VAL A 69 13.74 9.49 28.42
C VAL A 69 15.00 9.48 27.55
N VAL A 70 16.14 9.42 28.22
CA VAL A 70 17.45 9.15 27.65
C VAL A 70 17.73 7.68 27.88
N VAL A 71 17.69 6.88 26.82
CA VAL A 71 18.00 5.46 26.83
C VAL A 71 19.43 5.30 26.34
N ARG A 72 20.32 4.81 27.20
CA ARG A 72 21.66 4.37 26.81
C ARG A 72 21.59 2.92 26.35
N LEU A 73 22.11 2.63 25.17
CA LEU A 73 22.18 1.28 24.63
C LEU A 73 23.56 0.68 24.92
N LEU A 74 23.64 -0.64 25.08
CA LEU A 74 24.89 -1.36 25.37
C LEU A 74 25.99 -1.16 24.31
N ASN A 75 25.62 -0.73 23.11
CA ASN A 75 26.56 -0.37 22.04
C ASN A 75 27.13 1.06 22.17
N GLY A 76 26.89 1.74 23.30
CA GLY A 76 27.35 3.10 23.61
C GLY A 76 26.49 4.22 23.02
N ASN A 77 25.46 3.91 22.23
CA ASN A 77 24.59 4.94 21.65
C ASN A 77 23.56 5.45 22.67
N GLN A 78 23.24 6.73 22.58
CA GLN A 78 22.19 7.36 23.40
C GLN A 78 20.99 7.75 22.54
N VAL A 79 19.80 7.50 23.07
CA VAL A 79 18.53 7.75 22.41
C VAL A 79 17.66 8.62 23.30
N ILE A 80 17.27 9.81 22.82
CA ILE A 80 16.44 10.75 23.56
C ILE A 80 15.07 10.82 22.90
N ALA A 81 14.02 10.40 23.59
CA ALA A 81 12.67 10.31 23.02
C ALA A 81 11.59 10.23 24.11
N LYS A 82 10.32 10.43 23.75
CA LYS A 82 9.22 10.35 24.72
C LYS A 82 8.92 8.90 25.09
N LEU A 83 8.86 8.58 26.38
CA LEU A 83 8.52 7.23 26.82
C LEU A 83 7.05 6.94 26.48
N MET A 84 6.79 5.83 25.79
CA MET A 84 5.41 5.36 25.55
C MET A 84 5.02 4.24 26.48
N GLU A 85 5.94 3.33 26.73
CA GLU A 85 5.67 2.06 27.40
C GLU A 85 7.01 1.49 27.86
N GLU A 86 7.09 1.06 29.10
CA GLU A 86 8.25 0.39 29.68
C GLU A 86 7.77 -0.90 30.34
N THR A 87 8.31 -2.03 29.89
CA THR A 87 8.00 -3.37 30.41
C THR A 87 9.31 -4.09 30.74
N GLU A 88 9.24 -5.25 31.39
CA GLU A 88 10.42 -6.08 31.65
C GLU A 88 11.14 -6.49 30.36
N ASP A 89 10.39 -6.73 29.27
CA ASP A 89 10.97 -7.20 28.00
C ASP A 89 11.48 -6.06 27.08
N TYR A 90 10.96 -4.83 27.21
CA TYR A 90 11.26 -3.75 26.26
C TYR A 90 10.97 -2.35 26.79
N VAL A 91 11.63 -1.37 26.15
CA VAL A 91 11.30 0.05 26.27
C VAL A 91 10.83 0.57 24.92
N LYS A 92 9.65 1.18 24.89
CA LYS A 92 9.05 1.75 23.69
C LYS A 92 9.10 3.26 23.74
N LEU A 93 9.76 3.85 22.76
CA LEU A 93 10.00 5.28 22.66
C LEU A 93 9.29 5.88 21.46
N ARG A 94 8.66 7.04 21.65
CA ARG A 94 8.05 7.86 20.60
C ARG A 94 9.02 8.94 20.13
N PHE A 95 9.28 8.92 18.83
CA PHE A 95 10.05 9.90 18.09
C PHE A 95 9.10 10.83 17.33
N PRO A 96 9.59 11.98 16.81
CA PRO A 96 8.78 12.90 16.00
C PRO A 96 8.06 12.24 14.80
N TYR A 97 8.56 11.10 14.31
CA TYR A 97 8.07 10.41 13.12
C TYR A 97 7.72 8.92 13.34
N GLY A 98 7.46 8.49 14.58
CA GLY A 98 7.06 7.10 14.84
C GLY A 98 7.37 6.64 16.25
N TYR A 99 7.38 5.33 16.47
CA TYR A 99 7.87 4.74 17.71
C TYR A 99 8.81 3.58 17.42
N LYS A 100 9.79 3.35 18.30
CA LYS A 100 10.68 2.19 18.26
C LYS A 100 10.61 1.46 19.59
N LYS A 101 10.65 0.13 19.53
CA LYS A 101 10.85 -0.72 20.70
C LYS A 101 12.33 -1.12 20.75
N PHE A 102 12.90 -1.02 21.92
CA PHE A 102 14.25 -1.49 22.24
C PHE A 102 14.08 -2.65 23.20
N SER A 103 14.72 -3.79 22.91
CA SER A 103 14.70 -4.92 23.86
C SER A 103 15.39 -4.49 25.14
N ARG A 104 14.96 -4.99 26.30
CA ARG A 104 15.65 -4.68 27.57
C ARG A 104 17.12 -5.11 27.52
N ASP A 105 17.42 -6.20 26.81
CA ASP A 105 18.77 -6.72 26.57
C ASP A 105 19.67 -5.80 25.74
N GLU A 106 19.11 -4.77 25.09
CA GLU A 106 19.86 -3.79 24.30
C GLU A 106 20.16 -2.51 25.08
N ILE A 107 19.61 -2.38 26.29
CA ILE A 107 19.56 -1.14 27.07
C ILE A 107 20.45 -1.24 28.30
N GLU A 108 21.39 -0.31 28.40
CA GLU A 108 22.25 -0.13 29.57
C GLU A 108 21.52 0.63 30.68
N SER A 109 20.84 1.73 30.34
CA SER A 109 20.08 2.52 31.32
C SER A 109 18.98 3.37 30.68
N VAL A 110 17.99 3.77 31.49
CA VAL A 110 16.89 4.66 31.11
C VAL A 110 16.80 5.80 32.14
N GLU A 111 17.11 7.03 31.73
CA GLU A 111 17.02 8.23 32.58
C GLU A 111 15.85 9.11 32.12
N ARG A 112 14.98 9.56 33.02
CA ARG A 112 13.91 10.52 32.70
C ARG A 112 14.43 11.96 32.80
N ARG A 113 14.16 12.80 31.79
CA ARG A 113 14.57 14.21 31.74
C ARG A 113 13.46 15.06 31.13
N THR A 114 13.35 16.31 31.58
CA THR A 114 12.53 17.33 30.92
C THR A 114 13.44 18.21 30.06
N ILE A 115 13.11 18.35 28.77
CA ILE A 115 13.84 19.21 27.84
C ILE A 115 12.98 20.39 27.40
N GLU A 116 13.63 21.54 27.23
CA GLU A 116 13.04 22.71 26.58
C GLU A 116 13.79 23.03 25.29
N GLU A 117 13.06 23.09 24.17
CA GLU A 117 13.64 23.37 22.87
C GLU A 117 12.86 24.44 22.11
N LYS A 118 13.57 25.22 21.28
CA LYS A 118 12.94 26.16 20.34
C LYS A 118 12.42 25.40 19.11
N PRO A 119 11.27 25.78 18.52
CA PRO A 119 10.74 25.12 17.35
C PRO A 119 11.71 25.25 16.16
N LYS A 120 12.10 24.11 15.57
CA LYS A 120 12.93 24.09 14.36
C LYS A 120 12.09 24.58 13.18
N ILE A 121 12.27 25.86 12.83
CA ILE A 121 11.69 26.49 11.63
C ILE A 121 12.67 26.24 10.48
N TRP A 122 12.29 25.37 9.54
CA TRP A 122 13.09 25.14 8.35
C TRP A 122 12.99 26.38 7.43
N LYS A 123 14.13 27.03 7.16
CA LYS A 123 14.25 28.05 6.12
C LYS A 123 15.00 27.44 4.94
N PRO A 124 14.53 27.58 3.69
CA PRO A 124 15.30 27.18 2.53
C PRO A 124 16.60 27.98 2.48
N SER A 125 17.73 27.28 2.47
CA SER A 125 19.05 27.90 2.31
C SER A 125 19.12 28.61 0.96
N ARG A 126 19.21 29.94 0.98
CA ARG A 126 19.71 30.75 -0.14
C ARG A 126 21.18 31.04 0.14
N ARG A 127 22.10 30.41 -0.60
CA ARG A 127 23.35 31.07 -1.03
C ARG A 127 24.00 30.36 -2.22
N PRO A 128 24.60 31.11 -3.15
CA PRO A 128 25.31 30.61 -4.31
C PRO A 128 26.77 30.30 -3.94
N SER A 129 27.35 29.21 -4.46
CA SER A 129 28.79 28.96 -4.35
C SER A 129 29.46 29.12 -5.71
N ARG A 130 30.26 30.19 -5.83
CA ARG A 130 31.36 30.33 -6.80
C ARG A 130 32.67 29.83 -6.16
N CYS A 131 33.65 29.61 -7.04
CA CYS A 131 35.08 29.27 -6.85
C CYS A 131 35.40 27.79 -6.63
N SER A 132 36.51 27.24 -7.15
CA SER A 132 37.47 27.62 -8.21
C SER A 132 38.34 26.37 -8.45
N ASP A 133 38.96 26.28 -9.63
CA ASP A 133 39.68 25.13 -10.16
C ASP A 133 40.75 24.52 -9.23
N SER A 134 40.84 23.17 -9.25
CA SER A 134 42.09 22.42 -9.42
C SER A 134 41.79 20.92 -9.64
N GLN A 135 42.67 20.26 -10.40
CA GLN A 135 42.40 19.07 -11.22
C GLN A 135 42.53 17.72 -10.49
N THR A 136 41.56 16.81 -10.73
CA THR A 136 41.75 15.35 -10.96
C THR A 136 40.41 14.70 -11.38
N PRO A 137 40.36 13.81 -12.40
CA PRO A 137 39.10 13.24 -12.87
C PRO A 137 38.71 11.98 -12.07
N GLY A 138 37.92 12.16 -11.02
CA GLY A 138 37.43 11.04 -10.22
C GLY A 138 36.42 11.45 -9.14
N MET A 139 35.14 11.57 -9.53
CA MET A 139 33.94 11.51 -8.69
C MET A 139 34.09 12.00 -7.24
N GLN A 140 33.77 13.28 -7.00
CA GLN A 140 33.85 13.94 -5.69
C GLN A 140 32.95 13.25 -4.63
N VAL A 141 33.51 13.02 -3.45
CA VAL A 141 32.84 12.41 -2.28
C VAL A 141 32.66 13.49 -1.22
N ASN A 142 31.45 13.66 -0.66
CA ASN A 142 31.19 14.61 0.43
C ASN A 142 31.19 13.89 1.80
N PRO A 143 32.22 14.08 2.65
CA PRO A 143 32.32 13.40 3.94
C PRO A 143 31.34 13.91 5.02
N TYR A 144 30.72 15.09 4.84
CA TYR A 144 29.81 15.71 5.80
C TYR A 144 28.32 15.48 5.52
N ALA A 145 27.99 14.58 4.58
CA ALA A 145 26.62 14.32 4.17
C ALA A 145 25.75 13.70 5.30
N HIS A 146 24.62 14.35 5.61
CA HIS A 146 23.61 13.87 6.56
C HIS A 146 23.02 12.51 6.15
N SER A 147 22.91 12.25 4.85
CA SER A 147 22.40 11.01 4.25
C SER A 147 23.54 10.24 3.57
N ILE A 148 23.53 8.90 3.61
CA ILE A 148 24.58 8.13 2.95
C ILE A 148 24.59 8.31 1.43
N ILE A 149 23.43 8.50 0.81
CA ILE A 149 23.32 8.71 -0.64
C ILE A 149 23.90 10.06 -1.08
N ASP A 150 23.94 11.04 -0.18
CA ASP A 150 24.48 12.38 -0.46
C ASP A 150 26.01 12.41 -0.37
N ARG A 151 26.66 11.32 0.06
CA ARG A 151 28.12 11.17 -0.02
C ARG A 151 28.61 11.05 -1.46
N TYR A 152 27.74 10.66 -2.38
CA TYR A 152 28.10 10.39 -3.76
C TYR A 152 27.40 11.37 -4.71
N GLU A 153 28.15 11.90 -5.66
CA GLU A 153 27.61 12.75 -6.72
C GLU A 153 27.46 12.03 -8.06
N PHE A 154 26.45 12.43 -8.83
CA PHE A 154 26.26 11.92 -10.17
C PHE A 154 27.41 12.40 -11.07
N PRO A 155 27.91 11.55 -11.99
CA PRO A 155 28.86 11.99 -13.00
C PRO A 155 28.18 12.98 -13.97
N PRO A 156 28.94 13.88 -14.62
CA PRO A 156 28.40 14.71 -15.68
C PRO A 156 27.96 13.85 -16.88
N LYS A 157 26.92 14.31 -17.59
CA LYS A 157 26.52 13.71 -18.87
C LYS A 157 27.64 13.96 -19.89
N LYS A 158 28.10 12.90 -20.55
CA LYS A 158 29.22 12.96 -21.51
C LYS A 158 28.80 12.71 -22.95
N ILE A 159 27.77 11.90 -23.16
CA ILE A 159 27.27 11.52 -24.48
C ILE A 159 25.76 11.75 -24.56
N SER A 160 25.21 11.73 -25.77
CA SER A 160 23.77 11.78 -26.00
C SER A 160 23.35 10.52 -26.74
N LEU A 161 22.30 9.85 -26.25
CA LEU A 161 21.72 8.66 -26.86
C LEU A 161 20.21 8.84 -26.93
N SER A 162 19.56 8.27 -27.94
CA SER A 162 18.10 8.23 -28.03
C SER A 162 17.51 7.33 -26.93
N LYS A 163 16.23 7.53 -26.61
CA LYS A 163 15.52 6.68 -25.64
C LYS A 163 15.46 5.23 -26.10
N GLU A 164 15.29 5.02 -27.40
CA GLU A 164 15.23 3.70 -28.03
C GLU A 164 16.55 2.95 -27.88
N GLU A 165 17.68 3.63 -28.06
CA GLU A 165 19.02 3.08 -27.84
C GLU A 165 19.25 2.72 -26.38
N VAL A 166 18.89 3.60 -25.44
CA VAL A 166 18.97 3.34 -23.99
C VAL A 166 18.15 2.11 -23.61
N LEU A 167 16.91 2.02 -24.09
CA LEU A 167 16.04 0.86 -23.87
C LEU A 167 16.60 -0.42 -24.49
N ALA A 168 17.18 -0.36 -25.68
CA ALA A 168 17.82 -1.51 -26.32
C ALA A 168 19.04 -2.00 -25.54
N MET A 169 19.85 -1.08 -25.00
CA MET A 169 20.99 -1.42 -24.16
C MET A 169 20.55 -2.07 -22.84
N HIS A 170 19.52 -1.56 -22.17
CA HIS A 170 18.95 -2.21 -20.98
C HIS A 170 18.48 -3.65 -21.26
N ARG A 171 17.82 -3.90 -22.40
CA ARG A 171 17.45 -5.25 -22.82
C ARG A 171 18.68 -6.16 -23.00
N LYS A 172 19.75 -5.63 -23.59
CA LYS A 172 21.01 -6.35 -23.80
C LYS A 172 21.76 -6.62 -22.49
N VAL A 173 21.73 -5.67 -21.54
CA VAL A 173 22.24 -5.89 -20.17
C VAL A 173 21.56 -7.10 -19.54
N HIS A 174 20.22 -7.20 -19.62
CA HIS A 174 19.50 -8.34 -19.07
C HIS A 174 19.96 -9.68 -19.67
N GLN A 175 20.22 -9.73 -20.99
CA GLN A 175 20.79 -10.92 -21.64
C GLN A 175 22.20 -11.25 -21.13
N TYR A 176 23.04 -10.25 -20.85
CA TYR A 176 24.35 -10.48 -20.25
C TYR A 176 24.25 -11.05 -18.83
N PHE A 177 23.31 -10.58 -18.02
CA PHE A 177 23.04 -11.17 -16.70
C PHE A 177 22.63 -12.63 -16.80
N GLN A 178 21.73 -12.98 -17.71
CA GLN A 178 21.32 -14.38 -17.94
C GLN A 178 22.50 -15.27 -18.34
N LYS A 179 23.45 -14.74 -19.12
CA LYS A 179 24.68 -15.43 -19.54
C LYS A 179 25.82 -15.33 -18.52
N LYS A 180 25.58 -14.73 -17.33
CA LYS A 180 26.58 -14.46 -16.29
C LYS A 180 27.78 -13.61 -16.78
N GLN A 181 27.61 -12.81 -17.83
CA GLN A 181 28.65 -11.95 -18.43
C GLN A 181 28.68 -10.57 -17.75
N PHE A 182 28.91 -10.53 -16.44
CA PHE A 182 28.77 -9.32 -15.61
C PHE A 182 29.71 -8.17 -16.01
N ARG A 183 30.92 -8.48 -16.50
CA ARG A 183 31.87 -7.45 -16.97
C ARG A 183 31.32 -6.69 -18.18
N LYS A 184 30.77 -7.41 -19.17
CA LYS A 184 30.13 -6.81 -20.36
C LYS A 184 28.87 -6.04 -19.98
N ALA A 185 28.08 -6.56 -19.03
CA ALA A 185 26.94 -5.85 -18.47
C ALA A 185 27.37 -4.51 -17.85
N ALA A 186 28.41 -4.52 -16.99
CA ALA A 186 28.92 -3.32 -16.33
C ALA A 186 29.47 -2.28 -17.32
N GLU A 187 30.15 -2.70 -18.40
CA GLU A 187 30.60 -1.82 -19.48
C GLU A 187 29.43 -1.11 -20.16
N LEU A 188 28.39 -1.86 -20.54
CA LEU A 188 27.22 -1.30 -21.19
C LEU A 188 26.42 -0.38 -20.25
N LEU A 189 26.32 -0.74 -18.97
CA LEU A 189 25.67 0.08 -17.94
C LEU A 189 26.39 1.41 -17.72
N ARG A 190 27.73 1.41 -17.71
CA ARG A 190 28.50 2.67 -17.65
C ARG A 190 28.22 3.56 -18.86
N LYS A 191 28.09 2.98 -20.07
CA LYS A 191 27.72 3.74 -21.27
C LYS A 191 26.32 4.36 -21.15
N ILE A 192 25.36 3.63 -20.58
CA ILE A 192 24.03 4.19 -20.28
C ILE A 192 24.14 5.36 -19.30
N ILE A 193 24.92 5.22 -18.22
CA ILE A 193 25.12 6.26 -17.21
C ILE A 193 25.82 7.51 -17.78
N GLU A 194 26.75 7.34 -18.73
CA GLU A 194 27.38 8.48 -19.40
C GLU A 194 26.40 9.28 -20.27
N ALA A 195 25.36 8.63 -20.79
CA ALA A 195 24.27 9.27 -21.53
C ALA A 195 23.19 9.84 -20.60
N GLU A 196 22.83 9.09 -19.57
CA GLU A 196 21.75 9.38 -18.63
C GLU A 196 22.25 9.16 -17.19
N PRO A 197 22.97 10.14 -16.61
CA PRO A 197 23.59 9.98 -15.28
C PRO A 197 22.62 9.73 -14.12
N ARG A 198 21.33 9.97 -14.34
CA ARG A 198 20.25 9.75 -13.37
C ARG A 198 19.38 8.54 -13.71
N ASP A 199 19.83 7.66 -14.60
CA ASP A 199 19.15 6.39 -14.86
C ASP A 199 19.32 5.45 -13.66
N HIS A 200 18.27 5.38 -12.84
CA HIS A 200 18.26 4.61 -11.61
C HIS A 200 18.32 3.09 -11.85
N ILE A 201 17.84 2.60 -13.01
CA ILE A 201 17.91 1.18 -13.39
C ILE A 201 19.35 0.82 -13.73
N ALA A 202 20.05 1.70 -14.46
CA ALA A 202 21.43 1.49 -14.84
C ALA A 202 22.35 1.44 -13.61
N TRP A 203 22.18 2.37 -12.67
CA TRP A 203 22.92 2.36 -11.41
C TRP A 203 22.65 1.11 -10.57
N TYR A 204 21.38 0.69 -10.46
CA TYR A 204 21.02 -0.50 -9.69
C TYR A 204 21.65 -1.77 -10.29
N ASN A 205 21.46 -1.99 -11.59
CA ASN A 205 22.06 -3.14 -12.28
C ASN A 205 23.59 -3.08 -12.24
N LEU A 206 24.19 -1.89 -12.22
CA LEU A 206 25.64 -1.75 -12.08
C LEU A 206 26.10 -2.19 -10.68
N ALA A 207 25.32 -1.86 -9.65
CA ALA A 207 25.55 -2.35 -8.29
C ALA A 207 25.50 -3.88 -8.22
N CYS A 208 24.49 -4.50 -8.84
CA CYS A 208 24.37 -5.96 -8.94
C CYS A 208 25.58 -6.58 -9.67
N ALA A 209 25.93 -6.05 -10.85
CA ALA A 209 27.09 -6.54 -11.61
C ALA A 209 28.40 -6.42 -10.81
N TYR A 210 28.64 -5.29 -10.14
CA TYR A 210 29.82 -5.12 -9.29
C TYR A 210 29.81 -6.03 -8.05
N SER A 211 28.65 -6.24 -7.44
CA SER A 211 28.51 -7.15 -6.30
C SER A 211 28.84 -8.59 -6.70
N LEU A 212 28.33 -9.07 -7.83
CA LEU A 212 28.63 -10.39 -8.39
C LEU A 212 30.09 -10.54 -8.83
N MET A 213 30.74 -9.45 -9.19
CA MET A 213 32.19 -9.40 -9.49
C MET A 213 33.06 -9.18 -8.24
N HIS A 214 32.49 -9.22 -7.03
CA HIS A 214 33.16 -8.96 -5.75
C HIS A 214 33.81 -7.57 -5.63
N LYS A 215 33.43 -6.61 -6.47
CA LYS A 215 33.84 -5.19 -6.39
C LYS A 215 33.00 -4.46 -5.34
N ARG A 216 33.14 -4.87 -4.08
CA ARG A 216 32.24 -4.50 -2.97
C ARG A 216 32.09 -2.98 -2.77
N LYS A 217 33.19 -2.22 -2.85
CA LYS A 217 33.18 -0.76 -2.69
C LYS A 217 32.39 -0.07 -3.81
N ASP A 218 32.65 -0.46 -5.06
CA ASP A 218 31.97 0.09 -6.23
C ASP A 218 30.49 -0.28 -6.26
N ALA A 219 30.16 -1.50 -5.84
CA ALA A 219 28.79 -2.00 -5.77
C ALA A 219 27.93 -1.16 -4.80
N VAL A 220 28.41 -0.92 -3.58
CA VAL A 220 27.71 -0.06 -2.60
C VAL A 220 27.54 1.36 -3.13
N LYS A 221 28.59 1.92 -3.74
CA LYS A 221 28.54 3.28 -4.31
C LYS A 221 27.49 3.37 -5.42
N ALA A 222 27.49 2.42 -6.35
CA ALA A 222 26.49 2.33 -7.40
C ALA A 222 25.07 2.17 -6.83
N LEU A 223 24.90 1.37 -5.77
CA LEU A 223 23.61 1.19 -5.10
C LEU A 223 23.11 2.50 -4.46
N CYS A 224 23.99 3.24 -3.78
CA CYS A 224 23.63 4.53 -3.19
C CYS A 224 23.21 5.55 -4.28
N LEU A 225 23.91 5.57 -5.42
CA LEU A 225 23.54 6.41 -6.57
C LEU A 225 22.23 5.96 -7.22
N ALA A 226 21.94 4.66 -7.27
CA ALA A 226 20.65 4.14 -7.73
C ALA A 226 19.51 4.67 -6.85
N VAL A 227 19.69 4.61 -5.53
CA VAL A 227 18.72 5.14 -4.56
C VAL A 227 18.60 6.66 -4.68
N LYS A 228 19.71 7.41 -4.80
CA LYS A 228 19.72 8.86 -5.07
C LYS A 228 18.94 9.21 -6.34
N ALA A 229 19.04 8.37 -7.37
CA ALA A 229 18.36 8.53 -8.65
C ALA A 229 16.88 8.12 -8.63
N GLY A 230 16.39 7.52 -7.52
CA GLY A 230 14.98 7.18 -7.33
C GLY A 230 14.68 5.69 -7.20
N PHE A 231 15.67 4.79 -7.27
CA PHE A 231 15.48 3.36 -7.02
C PHE A 231 15.27 3.09 -5.52
N THR A 232 14.05 3.31 -5.05
CA THR A 232 13.69 3.27 -3.62
C THR A 232 12.92 2.01 -3.22
N ASP A 233 13.05 0.94 -4.02
CA ASP A 233 12.45 -0.36 -3.69
C ASP A 233 13.34 -1.15 -2.72
N PHE A 234 13.35 -0.73 -1.46
CA PHE A 234 14.21 -1.33 -0.44
C PHE A 234 13.88 -2.80 -0.13
N MET A 235 12.66 -3.25 -0.41
CA MET A 235 12.31 -4.67 -0.32
C MET A 235 13.04 -5.50 -1.37
N HIS A 236 13.14 -4.99 -2.59
CA HIS A 236 13.93 -5.64 -3.62
C HIS A 236 15.41 -5.63 -3.27
N ILE A 237 15.94 -4.47 -2.86
CA ILE A 237 17.36 -4.34 -2.45
C ILE A 237 17.71 -5.34 -1.34
N SER A 238 16.80 -5.61 -0.39
CA SER A 238 17.05 -6.52 0.73
C SER A 238 17.00 -8.00 0.36
N HIS A 239 16.25 -8.37 -0.69
CA HIS A 239 16.03 -9.76 -1.09
C HIS A 239 16.83 -10.17 -2.34
N ASP A 240 17.33 -9.21 -3.12
CA ASP A 240 18.08 -9.48 -4.33
C ASP A 240 19.35 -10.29 -4.01
N PRO A 241 19.49 -11.52 -4.54
CA PRO A 241 20.65 -12.36 -4.30
C PRO A 241 21.92 -11.80 -4.95
N ASP A 242 21.82 -10.96 -5.98
CA ASP A 242 22.98 -10.37 -6.64
C ASP A 242 23.74 -9.43 -5.70
N LEU A 243 23.05 -8.89 -4.68
CA LEU A 243 23.61 -8.00 -3.67
C LEU A 243 24.14 -8.73 -2.42
N ASN A 244 24.12 -10.07 -2.38
CA ASN A 244 24.59 -10.86 -1.21
C ASN A 244 26.02 -10.49 -0.79
N ASN A 245 26.91 -10.24 -1.76
CA ASN A 245 28.33 -9.94 -1.51
C ASN A 245 28.58 -8.58 -0.83
N ILE A 246 27.56 -7.72 -0.69
CA ILE A 246 27.66 -6.40 -0.06
C ILE A 246 26.80 -6.21 1.20
N ARG A 247 25.93 -7.17 1.57
CA ARG A 247 24.98 -6.99 2.70
C ARG A 247 25.65 -6.72 4.05
N ASN A 248 26.85 -7.26 4.26
CA ASN A 248 27.62 -7.06 5.49
C ASN A 248 28.44 -5.77 5.51
N ARG A 249 28.41 -4.97 4.44
CA ARG A 249 29.12 -3.69 4.38
C ARG A 249 28.45 -2.67 5.30
N PRO A 250 29.20 -1.93 6.13
CA PRO A 250 28.64 -0.87 6.98
C PRO A 250 27.80 0.13 6.20
N GLU A 251 28.24 0.46 4.98
CA GLU A 251 27.55 1.40 4.10
C GLU A 251 26.21 0.84 3.60
N TYR A 252 26.14 -0.45 3.25
CA TYR A 252 24.87 -1.09 2.88
C TYR A 252 23.90 -1.08 4.06
N ARG A 253 24.36 -1.46 5.26
CA ARG A 253 23.51 -1.47 6.47
C ARG A 253 22.98 -0.07 6.76
N ARG A 254 23.83 0.95 6.73
CA ARG A 254 23.41 2.35 6.89
C ARG A 254 22.40 2.80 5.83
N LEU A 255 22.57 2.39 4.57
CA LEU A 255 21.59 2.68 3.51
C LEU A 255 20.21 2.07 3.82
N MET A 256 20.18 0.84 4.34
CA MET A 256 18.95 0.18 4.76
C MET A 256 18.34 0.83 6.01
N ASP A 257 19.15 1.26 6.97
CA ASP A 257 18.70 1.98 8.17
C ASP A 257 18.07 3.34 7.83
N GLU A 258 18.59 4.00 6.79
CA GLU A 258 18.08 5.28 6.29
C GLU A 258 16.90 5.15 5.31
N ALA A 259 16.49 3.91 4.96
CA ALA A 259 15.52 3.64 3.89
C ALA A 259 14.20 4.40 4.04
N GLU A 260 13.61 4.38 5.23
CA GLU A 260 12.32 5.03 5.49
C GLU A 260 12.39 6.54 5.28
N ARG A 261 13.43 7.19 5.79
CA ARG A 261 13.68 8.61 5.61
C ARG A 261 13.88 8.95 4.12
N ILE A 262 14.70 8.16 3.42
CA ILE A 262 14.97 8.36 1.99
C ILE A 262 13.69 8.24 1.16
N MET A 263 12.87 7.22 1.43
CA MET A 263 11.58 7.03 0.75
C MET A 263 10.64 8.21 1.01
N ARG A 264 10.60 8.71 2.25
CA ARG A 264 9.74 9.84 2.62
C ARG A 264 10.16 11.15 1.94
N GLU A 265 11.46 11.44 1.90
CA GLU A 265 12.00 12.58 1.15
C GLU A 265 11.78 12.41 -0.37
N GLY A 266 11.83 11.16 -0.86
CA GLY A 266 11.44 10.81 -2.22
C GLY A 266 9.99 11.20 -2.51
N ALA A 267 9.07 10.89 -1.59
CA ALA A 267 7.67 11.25 -1.71
C ALA A 267 7.46 12.77 -1.80
N ASP A 268 8.20 13.56 -1.02
CA ASP A 268 8.16 15.04 -1.13
C ASP A 268 8.62 15.51 -2.50
N ARG A 269 9.73 14.96 -3.03
CA ARG A 269 10.20 15.28 -4.38
C ARG A 269 9.17 14.94 -5.44
N THR A 270 8.49 13.79 -5.31
CA THR A 270 7.39 13.39 -6.21
C THR A 270 6.23 14.38 -6.13
N VAL A 271 5.82 14.82 -4.94
CA VAL A 271 4.78 15.87 -4.80
C VAL A 271 5.21 17.16 -5.49
N GLN A 272 6.45 17.60 -5.34
CA GLN A 272 6.93 18.81 -6.03
C GLN A 272 6.94 18.66 -7.55
N GLN A 273 7.29 17.48 -8.07
CA GLN A 273 7.20 17.18 -9.50
C GLN A 273 5.75 17.21 -10.00
N LEU A 274 4.82 16.62 -9.24
CA LEU A 274 3.40 16.65 -9.56
C LEU A 274 2.84 18.08 -9.52
N LYS A 275 3.25 18.89 -8.54
CA LYS A 275 2.95 20.34 -8.47
C LYS A 275 3.43 21.09 -9.69
N LYS A 276 4.67 20.86 -10.11
CA LYS A 276 5.21 21.46 -11.34
C LYS A 276 4.43 21.04 -12.59
N GLN A 277 3.94 19.81 -12.62
CA GLN A 277 3.23 19.25 -13.77
C GLN A 277 1.76 19.71 -13.86
N PHE A 278 1.03 19.74 -12.75
CA PHE A 278 -0.41 20.00 -12.73
C PHE A 278 -0.80 21.37 -12.15
N GLY A 279 0.12 22.06 -11.48
CA GLY A 279 -0.07 23.40 -10.92
C GLY A 279 -0.79 23.42 -9.57
N GLU A 280 -1.00 24.63 -9.04
CA GLU A 280 -1.64 24.87 -7.74
C GLU A 280 -3.16 24.63 -7.75
N GLY A 281 -3.79 24.47 -8.93
CA GLY A 281 -5.22 24.14 -9.06
C GLY A 281 -5.56 22.69 -8.71
N TYR A 282 -4.58 21.90 -8.29
CA TYR A 282 -4.72 20.51 -7.87
C TYR A 282 -4.49 20.38 -6.36
N THR A 283 -5.16 19.42 -5.76
CA THR A 283 -4.95 19.04 -4.36
C THR A 283 -3.95 17.91 -4.29
N TYR A 284 -2.97 18.05 -3.39
CA TYR A 284 -1.92 17.07 -3.14
C TYR A 284 -1.98 16.60 -1.69
N TYR A 285 -1.82 15.29 -1.46
CA TYR A 285 -1.87 14.73 -0.11
C TYR A 285 -1.00 13.48 -0.02
N ILE A 286 -0.28 13.32 1.09
CA ILE A 286 0.49 12.11 1.38
C ILE A 286 -0.21 11.33 2.50
N ASP A 287 -0.52 10.07 2.21
CA ASP A 287 -0.90 9.09 3.21
C ASP A 287 0.34 8.32 3.68
N GLU A 288 0.87 8.71 4.84
CA GLU A 288 2.02 8.06 5.48
C GLU A 288 1.74 6.58 5.84
N GLU A 289 0.50 6.23 6.17
CA GLU A 289 0.18 4.90 6.72
C GLU A 289 0.14 3.80 5.65
N ARG A 290 -0.18 4.18 4.40
CA ARG A 290 -0.18 3.27 3.25
C ARG A 290 0.80 3.71 2.16
N ARG A 291 1.61 4.73 2.44
CA ARG A 291 2.59 5.30 1.51
C ARG A 291 1.93 5.65 0.17
N LEU A 292 0.80 6.37 0.20
CA LEU A 292 0.11 6.81 -1.02
C LEU A 292 0.30 8.32 -1.23
N ILE A 293 0.62 8.73 -2.44
CA ILE A 293 0.72 10.14 -2.83
C ILE A 293 -0.46 10.44 -3.74
N PHE A 294 -1.34 11.34 -3.35
CA PHE A 294 -2.51 11.72 -4.13
C PHE A 294 -2.26 13.04 -4.86
N ALA A 295 -2.69 13.10 -6.12
CA ALA A 295 -2.81 14.33 -6.89
C ALA A 295 -4.11 14.31 -7.70
N THR A 296 -4.99 15.28 -7.47
CA THR A 296 -6.27 15.35 -8.19
C THR A 296 -6.79 16.78 -8.29
N ASN A 297 -7.58 17.08 -9.31
CA ASN A 297 -8.27 18.36 -9.46
C ASN A 297 -9.57 18.45 -8.62
N ARG A 298 -9.68 17.65 -7.56
CA ARG A 298 -10.84 17.54 -6.67
C ARG A 298 -10.48 18.00 -5.26
N SER A 299 -11.48 18.22 -4.41
CA SER A 299 -11.29 18.70 -3.04
C SER A 299 -10.60 17.66 -2.14
N LEU A 300 -10.08 18.13 -1.01
CA LEU A 300 -9.46 17.28 0.01
C LEU A 300 -10.44 16.23 0.56
N ASP A 301 -11.74 16.53 0.66
CA ASP A 301 -12.75 15.55 1.10
C ASP A 301 -12.89 14.37 0.15
N VAL A 302 -12.74 14.62 -1.17
CA VAL A 302 -12.72 13.56 -2.18
C VAL A 302 -11.48 12.69 -2.00
N ILE A 303 -10.32 13.30 -1.77
CA ILE A 303 -9.09 12.56 -1.44
C ILE A 303 -9.28 11.72 -0.19
N GLN A 304 -9.91 12.26 0.87
CA GLN A 304 -10.11 11.55 2.12
C GLN A 304 -10.99 10.29 1.93
N ARG A 305 -12.10 10.42 1.19
CA ARG A 305 -12.97 9.26 0.85
C ARG A 305 -12.23 8.24 -0.02
N MET A 306 -11.50 8.71 -1.03
CA MET A 306 -10.69 7.85 -1.90
C MET A 306 -9.62 7.11 -1.11
N LYS A 307 -8.92 7.80 -0.20
CA LYS A 307 -7.91 7.21 0.69
C LYS A 307 -8.52 6.12 1.57
N GLU A 308 -9.66 6.37 2.19
CA GLU A 308 -10.35 5.39 3.03
C GLU A 308 -10.79 4.15 2.22
N HIS A 309 -11.32 4.37 1.02
CA HIS A 309 -11.66 3.29 0.09
C HIS A 309 -10.44 2.46 -0.33
N LEU A 310 -9.37 3.10 -0.82
CA LEU A 310 -8.15 2.41 -1.24
C LEU A 310 -7.44 1.69 -0.10
N ARG A 311 -7.47 2.26 1.13
CA ARG A 311 -6.99 1.56 2.34
C ARG A 311 -7.79 0.29 2.60
N ALA A 312 -9.11 0.36 2.51
CA ALA A 312 -9.98 -0.79 2.72
C ALA A 312 -9.77 -1.87 1.63
N LEU A 313 -9.65 -1.44 0.36
CA LEU A 313 -9.36 -2.31 -0.76
C LEU A 313 -7.99 -2.99 -0.61
N ALA A 314 -6.93 -2.25 -0.33
CA ALA A 314 -5.59 -2.81 -0.07
C ALA A 314 -5.60 -3.82 1.07
N ASP A 315 -6.21 -3.46 2.22
CA ASP A 315 -6.31 -4.36 3.37
C ASP A 315 -7.03 -5.66 3.01
N ALA A 316 -8.09 -5.59 2.18
CA ALA A 316 -8.87 -6.75 1.75
C ALA A 316 -8.15 -7.61 0.72
N GLU A 317 -7.49 -6.99 -0.27
CA GLU A 317 -6.67 -7.71 -1.25
C GLU A 317 -5.49 -8.43 -0.59
N TRP A 318 -4.87 -7.84 0.44
CA TRP A 318 -3.82 -8.53 1.20
C TRP A 318 -4.35 -9.65 2.09
N ALA A 319 -5.57 -9.50 2.62
CA ALA A 319 -6.21 -10.57 3.37
C ALA A 319 -6.52 -11.76 2.45
N ASP A 320 -7.06 -11.48 1.26
CA ASP A 320 -7.64 -12.52 0.40
C ASP A 320 -6.67 -13.06 -0.64
N PHE A 321 -5.84 -12.22 -1.26
CA PHE A 321 -5.10 -12.56 -2.49
C PHE A 321 -3.58 -12.46 -2.35
N PHE A 322 -3.04 -11.34 -1.86
CA PHE A 322 -1.62 -11.01 -1.97
C PHE A 322 -0.91 -11.03 -0.62
N GLU A 323 0.26 -11.67 -0.53
CA GLU A 323 0.97 -11.84 0.73
C GLU A 323 1.84 -10.61 1.07
N HIS A 324 2.50 -10.04 0.06
CA HIS A 324 3.45 -8.96 0.27
C HIS A 324 2.84 -7.59 -0.03
N LYS A 325 3.20 -6.61 0.81
CA LYS A 325 2.71 -5.23 0.72
C LYS A 325 3.76 -4.35 0.05
N PRO A 326 3.34 -3.30 -0.67
CA PRO A 326 4.28 -2.29 -1.16
C PRO A 326 4.95 -1.60 0.02
N MET A 327 6.28 -1.52 -0.03
CA MET A 327 7.09 -0.79 0.94
C MET A 327 7.55 0.58 0.40
N TYR A 328 7.18 0.93 -0.83
CA TYR A 328 7.48 2.21 -1.47
C TYR A 328 6.23 3.09 -1.54
N TYR A 329 6.41 4.36 -1.88
CA TYR A 329 5.29 5.26 -2.16
C TYR A 329 4.67 4.99 -3.53
N ILE A 330 3.34 4.93 -3.59
CA ILE A 330 2.58 4.81 -4.84
C ILE A 330 1.86 6.13 -5.10
N SER A 331 2.08 6.71 -6.28
CA SER A 331 1.39 7.91 -6.71
C SER A 331 0.03 7.55 -7.33
N VAL A 332 -1.05 8.03 -6.75
CA VAL A 332 -2.44 7.91 -7.22
C VAL A 332 -2.84 9.26 -7.82
N VAL A 333 -2.76 9.36 -9.15
CA VAL A 333 -3.04 10.60 -9.89
C VAL A 333 -4.36 10.45 -10.63
N CYS A 334 -5.35 11.25 -10.25
CA CYS A 334 -6.65 11.27 -10.91
C CYS A 334 -6.92 12.71 -11.40
N PRO A 335 -6.39 13.06 -12.58
CA PRO A 335 -6.40 14.42 -13.08
C PRO A 335 -7.74 14.81 -13.68
N SER A 336 -7.86 16.09 -14.08
CA SER A 336 -9.01 16.56 -14.84
C SER A 336 -9.14 15.76 -16.15
N ARG A 337 -10.36 15.64 -16.69
CA ARG A 337 -10.58 14.94 -17.97
C ARG A 337 -9.72 15.53 -19.10
N ARG A 338 -9.52 16.85 -19.11
CA ARG A 338 -8.68 17.56 -20.08
C ARG A 338 -7.23 17.13 -19.96
N ASP A 339 -6.68 17.12 -18.74
CA ASP A 339 -5.28 16.79 -18.51
C ASP A 339 -5.02 15.28 -18.70
N PHE A 340 -5.98 14.43 -18.32
CA PHE A 340 -5.92 13.00 -18.60
C PHE A 340 -5.75 12.74 -20.11
N ARG A 341 -6.54 13.41 -20.97
CA ARG A 341 -6.45 13.24 -22.44
C ARG A 341 -5.15 13.78 -23.04
N ARG A 342 -4.47 14.73 -22.38
CA ARG A 342 -3.13 15.17 -22.78
C ARG A 342 -2.07 14.12 -22.49
N LEU A 343 -2.21 13.42 -21.37
CA LEU A 343 -1.30 12.34 -20.94
C LEU A 343 -1.54 11.04 -21.69
N VAL A 344 -2.81 10.69 -21.88
CA VAL A 344 -3.27 9.44 -22.50
C VAL A 344 -4.04 9.77 -23.77
N ARG A 345 -3.33 9.69 -24.90
CA ARG A 345 -3.88 10.02 -26.22
C ARG A 345 -4.88 8.97 -26.74
N ASP A 346 -4.69 7.69 -26.41
CA ASP A 346 -5.60 6.64 -26.84
C ASP A 346 -6.92 6.72 -26.07
N PRO A 347 -8.07 6.98 -26.73
CA PRO A 347 -9.33 7.17 -26.05
C PRO A 347 -9.86 5.91 -25.35
N ARG A 348 -9.35 4.72 -25.73
CA ARG A 348 -9.75 3.40 -25.20
C ARG A 348 -9.12 3.09 -23.85
N ILE A 349 -8.08 3.83 -23.46
CA ILE A 349 -7.37 3.63 -22.19
C ILE A 349 -8.02 4.52 -21.13
N GLY A 350 -8.64 3.89 -20.13
CA GLY A 350 -9.29 4.57 -19.01
C GLY A 350 -8.32 4.95 -17.89
N GLY A 351 -7.23 4.21 -17.75
CA GLY A 351 -6.18 4.40 -16.76
C GLY A 351 -5.02 3.45 -17.03
N PHE A 352 -3.96 3.59 -16.25
CA PHE A 352 -2.86 2.63 -16.21
C PHE A 352 -2.08 2.76 -14.90
N TYR A 353 -1.55 1.64 -14.42
CA TYR A 353 -0.47 1.59 -13.45
C TYR A 353 0.87 1.37 -14.17
N ASN A 354 1.86 2.21 -13.87
CA ASN A 354 3.22 2.05 -14.34
C ASN A 354 4.12 1.57 -13.16
N PRO A 355 4.56 0.30 -13.18
CA PRO A 355 5.39 -0.25 -12.12
C PRO A 355 6.80 0.33 -12.04
N ALA A 356 7.34 0.93 -13.10
CA ALA A 356 8.69 1.50 -13.09
C ALA A 356 8.76 2.71 -12.15
N ASN A 357 7.77 3.61 -12.28
CA ASN A 357 7.71 4.86 -11.51
C ASN A 357 6.69 4.82 -10.37
N LYS A 358 6.07 3.65 -10.12
CA LYS A 358 5.07 3.43 -9.07
C LYS A 358 3.93 4.45 -9.12
N ILE A 359 3.48 4.78 -10.33
CA ILE A 359 2.43 5.78 -10.58
C ILE A 359 1.23 5.13 -11.25
N LEU A 360 0.07 5.40 -10.68
CA LEU A 360 -1.24 5.09 -11.19
C LEU A 360 -1.85 6.38 -11.72
N ILE A 361 -2.32 6.36 -12.97
CA ILE A 361 -3.07 7.48 -13.56
C ILE A 361 -4.47 7.01 -13.96
N CYS A 362 -5.50 7.68 -13.44
CA CYS A 362 -6.89 7.27 -13.59
C CYS A 362 -7.78 8.39 -14.16
N SER A 363 -8.63 8.10 -15.14
CA SER A 363 -9.59 9.10 -15.66
C SER A 363 -10.82 9.30 -14.76
N ASN A 364 -11.15 8.32 -13.91
CA ASN A 364 -12.29 8.38 -13.00
C ASN A 364 -12.00 7.68 -11.66
N ILE A 365 -12.61 8.22 -10.60
CA ILE A 365 -12.52 7.72 -9.22
C ILE A 365 -13.64 6.68 -9.04
N GLY A 366 -13.43 5.49 -9.61
CA GLY A 366 -14.41 4.39 -9.64
C GLY A 366 -13.76 3.10 -10.13
N TYR A 367 -14.44 2.34 -10.99
CA TYR A 367 -13.99 1.01 -11.42
C TYR A 367 -12.56 1.00 -12.00
N VAL A 368 -12.15 2.06 -12.71
CA VAL A 368 -10.79 2.17 -13.29
C VAL A 368 -9.76 2.32 -12.19
N LEU A 369 -10.04 3.14 -11.17
CA LEU A 369 -9.14 3.32 -10.04
C LEU A 369 -8.90 1.99 -9.32
N ASP A 370 -9.96 1.23 -9.05
CA ASP A 370 -9.85 -0.08 -8.38
C ASP A 370 -9.05 -1.07 -9.22
N HIS A 371 -9.29 -1.10 -10.53
CA HIS A 371 -8.54 -1.92 -11.48
C HIS A 371 -7.03 -1.61 -11.43
N GLU A 372 -6.65 -0.34 -11.62
CA GLU A 372 -5.25 0.04 -11.64
C GLU A 372 -4.58 -0.08 -10.27
N PHE A 373 -5.34 0.13 -9.19
CA PHE A 373 -4.81 -0.02 -7.84
C PHE A 373 -4.53 -1.48 -7.49
N THR A 374 -5.37 -2.39 -7.98
CA THR A 374 -5.13 -3.84 -7.88
C THR A 374 -3.84 -4.23 -8.60
N HIS A 375 -3.54 -3.64 -9.77
CA HIS A 375 -2.25 -3.86 -10.45
C HIS A 375 -1.08 -3.45 -9.56
N ALA A 376 -1.19 -2.35 -8.80
CA ALA A 376 -0.16 -1.92 -7.88
C ALA A 376 0.05 -2.90 -6.71
N MET A 377 -1.03 -3.43 -6.14
CA MET A 377 -0.96 -4.43 -5.07
C MET A 377 -0.39 -5.75 -5.58
N HIS A 378 -0.86 -6.22 -6.73
CA HIS A 378 -0.39 -7.46 -7.34
C HIS A 378 1.08 -7.36 -7.75
N PHE A 379 1.49 -6.20 -8.28
CA PHE A 379 2.89 -5.95 -8.62
C PHE A 379 3.79 -6.00 -7.39
N ALA A 380 3.36 -5.47 -6.24
CA ALA A 380 4.15 -5.56 -5.01
C ALA A 380 4.41 -7.02 -4.60
N ASP A 381 3.41 -7.90 -4.71
CA ASP A 381 3.56 -9.33 -4.43
C ASP A 381 4.47 -10.04 -5.43
N GLN A 382 4.29 -9.77 -6.73
CA GLN A 382 5.18 -10.25 -7.79
C GLN A 382 6.63 -9.83 -7.54
N HIS A 383 6.83 -8.56 -7.20
CA HIS A 383 8.15 -7.98 -7.03
C HIS A 383 8.88 -8.56 -5.82
N ALA A 384 8.19 -8.68 -4.67
CA ALA A 384 8.74 -9.32 -3.47
C ALA A 384 9.14 -10.79 -3.72
N ARG A 385 8.42 -11.48 -4.61
CA ARG A 385 8.72 -12.86 -5.00
C ARG A 385 9.73 -13.00 -6.15
N MET A 386 10.14 -11.89 -6.77
CA MET A 386 10.92 -11.87 -8.01
C MET A 386 10.26 -12.68 -9.15
N GLN A 387 8.94 -12.55 -9.29
CA GLN A 387 8.14 -13.27 -10.28
C GLN A 387 7.53 -12.29 -11.28
N GLN A 388 7.40 -12.75 -12.53
CA GLN A 388 6.59 -12.07 -13.53
C GLN A 388 5.43 -13.00 -13.90
N HIS A 389 4.22 -12.58 -13.55
CA HIS A 389 3.03 -13.39 -13.77
C HIS A 389 2.51 -13.21 -15.19
N PRO A 390 1.88 -14.24 -15.77
CA PRO A 390 1.27 -14.17 -17.09
C PRO A 390 0.10 -13.19 -17.09
N ILE A 391 -0.12 -12.53 -18.23
CA ILE A 391 -1.07 -11.43 -18.39
C ILE A 391 -2.50 -11.79 -17.94
N TRP A 392 -2.94 -13.04 -18.15
CA TRP A 392 -4.28 -13.47 -17.73
C TRP A 392 -4.47 -13.41 -16.21
N ILE A 393 -3.40 -13.58 -15.42
CA ILE A 393 -3.44 -13.48 -13.96
C ILE A 393 -3.49 -12.02 -13.54
N CYS A 394 -2.60 -11.20 -14.11
CA CYS A 394 -2.55 -9.76 -13.81
C CYS A 394 -3.88 -9.07 -14.13
N GLU A 395 -4.38 -9.25 -15.35
CA GLU A 395 -5.67 -8.69 -15.76
C GLU A 395 -6.85 -9.40 -15.10
N GLY A 396 -6.71 -10.69 -14.77
CA GLY A 396 -7.74 -11.43 -14.04
C GLY A 396 -8.05 -10.81 -12.69
N TYR A 397 -7.02 -10.53 -11.87
CA TYR A 397 -7.22 -9.89 -10.57
C TYR A 397 -7.72 -8.44 -10.70
N ALA A 398 -7.11 -7.64 -11.57
CA ALA A 398 -7.52 -6.25 -11.76
C ALA A 398 -8.97 -6.15 -12.27
N THR A 399 -9.33 -6.96 -13.26
CA THR A 399 -10.71 -7.01 -13.75
C THR A 399 -11.65 -7.57 -12.71
N LEU A 400 -11.25 -8.49 -11.82
CA LEU A 400 -12.08 -9.02 -10.72
C LEU A 400 -12.52 -7.90 -9.77
N MET A 401 -11.64 -6.92 -9.50
CA MET A 401 -11.92 -5.81 -8.57
C MET A 401 -12.76 -4.67 -9.15
N GLU A 402 -12.93 -4.57 -10.48
CA GLU A 402 -13.71 -3.48 -11.14
C GLU A 402 -15.14 -3.26 -10.59
N ALA A 403 -15.76 -4.31 -10.03
CA ALA A 403 -17.09 -4.23 -9.44
C ALA A 403 -17.12 -4.79 -8.01
N ALA A 404 -15.95 -4.94 -7.39
CA ALA A 404 -15.88 -5.50 -6.04
C ALA A 404 -16.42 -4.51 -5.00
N HIS A 405 -17.01 -5.07 -3.96
CA HIS A 405 -17.26 -4.36 -2.72
C HIS A 405 -16.24 -4.83 -1.66
N VAL A 406 -16.03 -4.03 -0.62
CA VAL A 406 -15.21 -4.43 0.53
C VAL A 406 -16.08 -4.44 1.76
N ALA A 407 -16.21 -5.59 2.41
CA ALA A 407 -16.91 -5.70 3.68
C ALA A 407 -16.21 -6.72 4.58
N GLY A 408 -16.18 -6.46 5.88
CA GLY A 408 -15.51 -7.35 6.84
C GLY A 408 -14.00 -7.47 6.68
N GLY A 409 -13.38 -6.59 5.88
CA GLY A 409 -11.96 -6.69 5.51
C GLY A 409 -11.68 -7.72 4.43
N HIS A 410 -12.68 -8.10 3.64
CA HIS A 410 -12.59 -9.06 2.55
C HIS A 410 -13.16 -8.47 1.25
N CYS A 411 -12.61 -8.95 0.12
CA CYS A 411 -13.01 -8.58 -1.22
C CYS A 411 -14.27 -9.37 -1.62
N LEU A 412 -15.25 -8.65 -2.16
CA LEU A 412 -16.55 -9.14 -2.55
C LEU A 412 -16.77 -8.92 -4.07
N PRO A 413 -16.13 -9.71 -4.95
CA PRO A 413 -16.04 -9.42 -6.37
C PRO A 413 -17.24 -9.89 -7.21
N TRP A 414 -18.28 -10.43 -6.58
CA TRP A 414 -19.37 -11.15 -7.25
C TRP A 414 -20.32 -10.30 -8.10
N ARG A 415 -20.25 -8.97 -8.00
CA ARG A 415 -21.16 -8.12 -8.76
C ARG A 415 -20.89 -8.30 -10.25
N VAL A 416 -21.96 -8.56 -11.00
CA VAL A 416 -21.87 -8.63 -12.46
C VAL A 416 -21.52 -7.26 -13.03
N ASN A 417 -20.80 -7.24 -14.15
CA ASN A 417 -20.44 -6.02 -14.88
C ASN A 417 -20.69 -6.24 -16.38
N PRO A 418 -20.57 -5.20 -17.24
CA PRO A 418 -20.85 -5.32 -18.68
C PRO A 418 -20.06 -6.42 -19.41
N ARG A 419 -18.95 -6.90 -18.83
CA ARG A 419 -18.17 -8.02 -19.39
C ARG A 419 -18.90 -9.36 -19.35
N LEU A 420 -19.95 -9.50 -18.51
CA LEU A 420 -20.73 -10.75 -18.45
C LEU A 420 -21.34 -11.08 -19.81
N ARG A 421 -21.97 -10.09 -20.45
CA ARG A 421 -22.61 -10.26 -21.75
C ARG A 421 -21.58 -10.70 -22.79
N VAL A 422 -20.41 -10.05 -22.82
CA VAL A 422 -19.30 -10.39 -23.72
C VAL A 422 -18.89 -11.87 -23.58
N ILE A 423 -18.70 -12.36 -22.35
CA ILE A 423 -18.26 -13.74 -22.15
C ILE A 423 -19.38 -14.76 -22.41
N GLN A 424 -20.63 -14.44 -22.04
CA GLN A 424 -21.78 -15.31 -22.31
C GLN A 424 -22.03 -15.46 -23.81
N ASP A 425 -21.91 -14.36 -24.57
CA ASP A 425 -22.03 -14.39 -26.03
C ASP A 425 -20.90 -15.22 -26.65
N ALA A 426 -19.67 -15.07 -26.16
CA ALA A 426 -18.54 -15.86 -26.62
C ALA A 426 -18.68 -17.35 -26.30
N VAL A 427 -19.18 -17.72 -25.11
CA VAL A 427 -19.43 -19.13 -24.75
C VAL A 427 -20.56 -19.70 -25.59
N ARG A 428 -21.68 -18.97 -25.76
CA ARG A 428 -22.84 -19.41 -26.55
C ARG A 428 -22.50 -19.65 -28.02
N THR A 429 -21.64 -18.82 -28.59
CA THR A 429 -21.22 -18.91 -30.00
C THR A 429 -19.94 -19.72 -30.21
N ALA A 430 -19.46 -20.43 -29.19
CA ALA A 430 -18.20 -21.19 -29.21
C ALA A 430 -16.95 -20.38 -29.58
N ARG A 431 -16.98 -19.05 -29.36
CA ARG A 431 -15.87 -18.11 -29.61
C ARG A 431 -15.00 -17.84 -28.37
N SER A 432 -15.36 -18.37 -27.20
CA SER A 432 -14.49 -18.32 -26.00
C SER A 432 -13.15 -19.01 -26.29
N ILE A 433 -12.04 -18.44 -25.84
CA ILE A 433 -10.71 -19.00 -26.12
C ILE A 433 -10.50 -20.23 -25.22
N PRO A 434 -10.07 -21.41 -25.74
CA PRO A 434 -9.79 -22.56 -24.89
C PRO A 434 -8.78 -22.24 -23.78
N TRP A 435 -8.99 -22.73 -22.56
CA TRP A 435 -8.16 -22.36 -21.40
C TRP A 435 -6.68 -22.69 -21.61
N SER A 436 -6.40 -23.83 -22.25
CA SER A 436 -5.05 -24.29 -22.59
C SER A 436 -4.26 -23.31 -23.48
N ARG A 437 -4.96 -22.54 -24.32
CA ARG A 437 -4.39 -21.47 -25.16
C ARG A 437 -4.44 -20.13 -24.45
N PHE A 438 -5.57 -19.79 -23.83
CA PHE A 438 -5.82 -18.50 -23.19
C PHE A 438 -4.77 -18.17 -22.12
N MET A 439 -4.44 -19.14 -21.27
CA MET A 439 -3.49 -18.96 -20.17
C MET A 439 -2.02 -18.83 -20.63
N LYS A 440 -1.76 -19.09 -21.92
CA LYS A 440 -0.44 -18.97 -22.56
C LYS A 440 -0.28 -17.69 -23.39
N LEU A 441 -1.31 -16.87 -23.52
CA LEU A 441 -1.26 -15.67 -24.35
C LEU A 441 -0.18 -14.70 -23.84
N SER A 442 0.62 -14.19 -24.77
CA SER A 442 1.48 -13.04 -24.51
C SER A 442 0.65 -11.76 -24.43
N GLN A 443 1.21 -10.70 -23.83
CA GLN A 443 0.52 -9.41 -23.73
C GLN A 443 0.06 -8.88 -25.12
N PRO A 444 0.89 -8.88 -26.19
CA PRO A 444 0.41 -8.48 -27.52
C PRO A 444 -0.75 -9.33 -28.04
N GLN A 445 -0.73 -10.65 -27.82
CA GLN A 445 -1.82 -11.54 -28.25
C GLN A 445 -3.11 -11.27 -27.47
N PHE A 446 -3.00 -11.06 -26.14
CA PHE A 446 -4.11 -10.70 -25.28
C PHE A 446 -4.76 -9.38 -25.74
N MET A 447 -3.94 -8.37 -26.06
CA MET A 447 -4.42 -7.04 -26.43
C MET A 447 -5.12 -6.99 -27.79
N ARG A 448 -4.84 -7.92 -28.72
CA ARG A 448 -5.56 -8.01 -30.01
C ARG A 448 -7.07 -8.28 -29.85
N ALA A 449 -7.47 -8.97 -28.78
CA ALA A 449 -8.86 -9.30 -28.46
C ALA A 449 -9.23 -8.84 -27.04
N SER A 450 -8.69 -7.69 -26.61
CA SER A 450 -8.71 -7.23 -25.22
C SER A 450 -10.10 -7.29 -24.57
N GLY A 451 -11.15 -6.87 -25.26
CA GLY A 451 -12.53 -6.94 -24.75
C GLY A 451 -12.95 -8.33 -24.29
N LEU A 452 -12.73 -9.36 -25.14
CA LEU A 452 -13.01 -10.76 -24.81
C LEU A 452 -12.03 -11.29 -23.76
N CYS A 453 -10.74 -10.98 -23.90
CA CYS A 453 -9.71 -11.49 -23.00
C CYS A 453 -9.90 -10.99 -21.57
N TYR A 454 -10.23 -9.71 -21.36
CA TYR A 454 -10.59 -9.17 -20.06
C TYR A 454 -11.83 -9.84 -19.48
N ALA A 455 -12.86 -10.04 -20.30
CA ALA A 455 -14.08 -10.71 -19.86
C ALA A 455 -13.79 -12.15 -19.41
N GLN A 456 -13.06 -12.90 -20.22
CA GLN A 456 -12.69 -14.27 -19.90
C GLN A 456 -11.81 -14.37 -18.65
N ALA A 457 -10.79 -13.51 -18.50
CA ALA A 457 -9.94 -13.48 -17.31
C ALA A 457 -10.75 -13.19 -16.03
N ARG A 458 -11.64 -12.18 -16.06
CA ARG A 458 -12.52 -11.83 -14.94
C ARG A 458 -13.35 -13.02 -14.48
N TYR A 459 -14.04 -13.67 -15.42
CA TYR A 459 -14.98 -14.74 -15.08
C TYR A 459 -14.29 -16.06 -14.76
N ILE A 460 -13.05 -16.28 -15.21
CA ILE A 460 -12.20 -17.36 -14.66
C ILE A 460 -11.90 -17.06 -13.18
N MET A 461 -11.37 -15.87 -12.87
CA MET A 461 -11.04 -15.51 -11.48
C MET A 461 -12.26 -15.55 -10.57
N LEU A 462 -13.41 -15.05 -11.03
CA LEU A 462 -14.64 -15.07 -10.25
C LEU A 462 -15.15 -16.51 -10.02
N PHE A 463 -15.03 -17.40 -11.01
CA PHE A 463 -15.34 -18.82 -10.84
C PHE A 463 -14.45 -19.47 -9.78
N LEU A 464 -13.14 -19.22 -9.84
CA LEU A 464 -12.18 -19.73 -8.84
C LEU A 464 -12.48 -19.16 -7.44
N TRP A 465 -12.91 -17.89 -7.36
CA TRP A 465 -13.32 -17.26 -6.11
C TRP A 465 -14.59 -17.90 -5.54
N GLU A 466 -15.62 -18.11 -6.38
CA GLU A 466 -16.90 -18.71 -5.97
C GLU A 466 -16.73 -20.17 -5.52
N LYS A 467 -15.82 -20.90 -6.13
CA LYS A 467 -15.42 -22.25 -5.71
C LYS A 467 -14.51 -22.27 -4.48
N LYS A 468 -14.16 -21.11 -3.92
CA LYS A 468 -13.24 -20.94 -2.77
C LYS A 468 -11.84 -21.53 -3.00
N ILE A 469 -11.39 -21.57 -4.25
CA ILE A 469 -10.08 -22.14 -4.63
C ILE A 469 -9.06 -21.07 -5.01
N LEU A 470 -9.48 -19.85 -5.33
CA LEU A 470 -8.60 -18.79 -5.87
C LEU A 470 -7.33 -18.57 -5.04
N ARG A 471 -7.44 -18.38 -3.72
CA ARG A 471 -6.28 -18.19 -2.86
C ARG A 471 -5.37 -19.41 -2.77
N LYS A 472 -5.95 -20.60 -2.55
CA LYS A 472 -5.19 -21.86 -2.48
C LYS A 472 -4.43 -22.12 -3.78
N TRP A 473 -5.06 -21.82 -4.92
CA TRP A 473 -4.43 -21.89 -6.23
C TRP A 473 -3.30 -20.88 -6.39
N TYR A 474 -3.53 -19.61 -6.08
CA TYR A 474 -2.52 -18.55 -6.21
C TYR A 474 -1.28 -18.85 -5.36
N ASP A 475 -1.46 -19.26 -4.12
CA ASP A 475 -0.35 -19.63 -3.23
C ASP A 475 0.45 -20.83 -3.78
N HIS A 476 -0.23 -21.81 -4.36
CA HIS A 476 0.44 -22.97 -4.98
C HIS A 476 1.19 -22.58 -6.25
N PHE A 477 0.59 -21.74 -7.09
CA PHE A 477 1.21 -21.18 -8.29
C PHE A 477 2.47 -20.40 -7.93
N CYS A 478 2.40 -19.45 -7.01
CA CYS A 478 3.56 -18.65 -6.61
C CYS A 478 4.71 -19.49 -6.05
N ARG A 479 4.43 -20.57 -5.30
CA ARG A 479 5.47 -21.50 -4.82
C ARG A 479 6.13 -22.30 -5.95
N ASN A 480 5.39 -22.64 -7.00
CA ASN A 480 5.85 -23.50 -8.10
C ASN A 480 6.10 -22.75 -9.42
N TRP A 481 6.07 -21.42 -9.42
CA TRP A 481 6.10 -20.56 -10.60
C TRP A 481 7.22 -20.87 -11.60
N LYS A 482 8.40 -21.28 -11.11
CA LYS A 482 9.53 -21.65 -11.98
C LYS A 482 9.23 -22.85 -12.89
N LYS A 483 8.40 -23.80 -12.43
CA LYS A 483 8.00 -25.01 -13.17
C LYS A 483 6.67 -24.83 -13.90
N ASP A 484 5.77 -24.02 -13.35
CA ASP A 484 4.46 -23.71 -13.92
C ASP A 484 4.28 -22.20 -14.07
N ARG A 485 4.80 -21.64 -15.17
CA ARG A 485 4.72 -20.19 -15.43
C ARG A 485 3.34 -19.71 -15.83
N THR A 486 2.42 -20.63 -16.17
CA THR A 486 1.06 -20.31 -16.63
C THR A 486 0.02 -20.45 -15.53
N GLY A 487 0.33 -21.21 -14.46
CA GLY A 487 -0.59 -21.52 -13.36
C GLY A 487 -1.59 -22.64 -13.67
N THR A 488 -1.41 -23.32 -14.80
CA THR A 488 -2.33 -24.37 -15.28
C THR A 488 -2.16 -25.66 -14.50
N GLN A 489 -0.91 -26.07 -14.22
CA GLN A 489 -0.64 -27.29 -13.43
C GLN A 489 -1.07 -27.06 -11.98
N ALA A 490 -0.92 -25.83 -11.47
CA ALA A 490 -1.40 -25.44 -10.16
C ALA A 490 -2.92 -25.59 -10.03
N LEU A 491 -3.71 -25.27 -11.08
CA LEU A 491 -5.16 -25.47 -11.08
C LEU A 491 -5.49 -26.96 -10.94
N GLU A 492 -4.87 -27.79 -11.77
CA GLU A 492 -5.11 -29.23 -11.75
C GLU A 492 -4.71 -29.85 -10.42
N LYS A 493 -3.56 -29.44 -9.87
CA LYS A 493 -3.06 -29.93 -8.58
C LYS A 493 -3.96 -29.54 -7.41
N VAL A 494 -4.48 -28.31 -7.40
CA VAL A 494 -5.29 -27.80 -6.28
C VAL A 494 -6.73 -28.34 -6.31
N THR A 495 -7.27 -28.59 -7.49
CA THR A 495 -8.65 -29.03 -7.70
C THR A 495 -8.82 -30.54 -7.87
N GLY A 496 -7.76 -31.26 -8.27
CA GLY A 496 -7.83 -32.67 -8.68
C GLY A 496 -8.58 -32.89 -10.00
N ARG A 497 -8.85 -31.83 -10.76
CA ARG A 497 -9.58 -31.84 -12.03
C ARG A 497 -8.64 -31.46 -13.16
N THR A 498 -8.86 -32.00 -14.36
CA THR A 498 -8.10 -31.56 -15.54
C THR A 498 -8.55 -30.16 -15.97
N LEU A 499 -7.67 -29.44 -16.67
CA LEU A 499 -8.00 -28.10 -17.18
C LEU A 499 -9.25 -28.10 -18.06
N SER A 500 -9.44 -29.14 -18.89
CA SER A 500 -10.61 -29.31 -19.74
C SER A 500 -11.90 -29.59 -18.96
N GLN A 501 -11.83 -30.30 -17.83
CA GLN A 501 -12.97 -30.49 -16.94
C GLN A 501 -13.39 -29.16 -16.30
N LEU A 502 -12.42 -28.40 -15.77
CA LEU A 502 -12.66 -27.08 -15.19
C LEU A 502 -13.24 -26.10 -16.21
N GLU A 503 -12.74 -26.11 -17.45
CA GLU A 503 -13.26 -25.26 -18.51
C GLU A 503 -14.74 -25.57 -18.83
N ARG A 504 -15.13 -26.86 -18.86
CA ARG A 504 -16.53 -27.26 -19.08
C ARG A 504 -17.43 -26.80 -17.93
N GLU A 505 -17.01 -27.01 -16.68
CA GLU A 505 -17.73 -26.54 -15.51
C GLU A 505 -17.86 -25.02 -15.50
N TRP A 506 -16.78 -24.31 -15.85
CA TRP A 506 -16.77 -22.86 -15.96
C TRP A 506 -17.73 -22.35 -17.04
N LYS A 507 -17.76 -22.97 -18.23
CA LYS A 507 -18.70 -22.59 -19.30
C LYS A 507 -20.15 -22.74 -18.85
N GLN A 508 -20.50 -23.87 -18.22
CA GLN A 508 -21.84 -24.09 -17.66
C GLN A 508 -22.16 -23.05 -16.58
N TRP A 509 -21.21 -22.77 -15.68
CA TRP A 509 -21.36 -21.79 -14.62
C TRP A 509 -21.57 -20.37 -15.18
N VAL A 510 -20.77 -19.91 -16.15
CA VAL A 510 -20.92 -18.58 -16.78
C VAL A 510 -22.32 -18.41 -17.37
N MET A 511 -22.85 -19.45 -18.03
CA MET A 511 -24.19 -19.42 -18.62
C MET A 511 -25.31 -19.43 -17.56
N SER A 512 -25.02 -19.89 -16.34
CA SER A 512 -25.97 -19.87 -15.23
C SER A 512 -26.13 -18.50 -14.56
N ILE A 513 -25.14 -17.60 -14.70
CA ILE A 513 -25.15 -16.28 -14.04
C ILE A 513 -26.23 -15.40 -14.65
N ARG A 514 -27.13 -14.90 -13.80
CA ARG A 514 -28.17 -13.95 -14.21
C ARG A 514 -27.73 -12.51 -13.95
N GLY A 515 -28.16 -11.57 -14.78
CA GLY A 515 -27.80 -10.14 -14.65
C GLY A 515 -28.23 -9.47 -13.34
N GLN A 516 -29.09 -10.12 -12.55
CA GLN A 516 -29.54 -9.66 -11.23
C GLN A 516 -28.95 -10.49 -10.07
N ASP A 517 -27.99 -11.39 -10.32
CA ASP A 517 -27.38 -12.23 -9.28
C ASP A 517 -26.60 -11.35 -8.29
N LYS A 518 -27.32 -10.90 -7.27
CA LYS A 518 -26.71 -10.47 -6.03
C LYS A 518 -26.38 -11.77 -5.32
N ARG A 519 -25.10 -12.16 -5.26
CA ARG A 519 -24.62 -13.25 -4.37
C ARG A 519 -24.78 -12.88 -2.87
N GLU A 520 -25.73 -12.00 -2.59
CA GLU A 520 -26.19 -11.52 -1.32
C GLU A 520 -27.58 -12.11 -1.08
N HIS A 521 -27.75 -12.82 0.02
CA HIS A 521 -28.96 -13.55 0.33
C HIS A 521 -29.53 -13.04 1.65
N ARG A 522 -30.87 -13.02 1.76
CA ARG A 522 -31.49 -13.00 3.08
C ARG A 522 -31.38 -14.41 3.67
N PRO A 523 -30.80 -14.58 4.88
CA PRO A 523 -30.77 -15.88 5.51
C PRO A 523 -32.17 -16.48 5.65
N ALA A 524 -32.29 -17.79 5.45
CA ALA A 524 -33.54 -18.51 5.62
C ALA A 524 -33.87 -18.67 7.11
N GLY A 525 -35.14 -18.46 7.47
CA GLY A 525 -35.61 -18.48 8.85
C GLY A 525 -36.22 -17.12 9.24
N PRO A 526 -36.21 -16.75 10.53
CA PRO A 526 -36.81 -15.51 10.98
C PRO A 526 -36.15 -14.28 10.34
N ASN A 527 -36.96 -13.31 9.93
CA ASN A 527 -36.46 -12.10 9.28
C ASN A 527 -35.74 -11.19 10.29
N LEU A 528 -34.42 -11.32 10.36
CA LEU A 528 -33.58 -10.46 11.18
C LEU A 528 -33.36 -9.06 10.55
N GLY A 529 -33.80 -8.86 9.30
CA GLY A 529 -33.50 -7.66 8.52
C GLY A 529 -32.02 -7.56 8.15
N ILE A 530 -31.37 -8.69 7.88
CA ILE A 530 -29.97 -8.72 7.40
C ILE A 530 -29.91 -9.33 6.01
N THR A 531 -28.99 -8.82 5.19
CA THR A 531 -28.57 -9.45 3.95
C THR A 531 -27.10 -9.84 4.12
N VAL A 532 -26.75 -11.04 3.71
CA VAL A 532 -25.42 -11.63 3.91
C VAL A 532 -24.84 -12.14 2.61
N ALA A 533 -23.53 -12.23 2.54
CA ALA A 533 -22.83 -12.90 1.46
C ALA A 533 -21.82 -13.90 2.03
N GLU A 534 -21.64 -15.00 1.30
CA GLU A 534 -20.64 -16.00 1.61
C GLU A 534 -19.31 -15.63 0.97
N ILE A 535 -18.24 -15.66 1.75
CA ILE A 535 -16.88 -15.33 1.35
C ILE A 535 -15.94 -16.52 1.64
N MET A 536 -14.68 -16.43 1.20
CA MET A 536 -13.69 -17.49 1.39
C MET A 536 -13.54 -17.93 2.86
N THR A 537 -13.66 -16.99 3.80
CA THR A 537 -13.39 -17.18 5.23
C THR A 537 -14.65 -17.33 6.11
N GLY A 538 -15.86 -17.15 5.57
CA GLY A 538 -17.11 -17.22 6.34
C GLY A 538 -18.28 -16.45 5.73
N ILE A 539 -19.16 -15.91 6.59
CA ILE A 539 -20.35 -15.13 6.18
C ILE A 539 -20.19 -13.68 6.60
N VAL A 540 -20.33 -12.74 5.66
CA VAL A 540 -20.30 -11.31 5.92
C VAL A 540 -21.69 -10.71 5.76
N ILE A 541 -22.05 -9.77 6.64
CA ILE A 541 -23.27 -8.99 6.52
C ILE A 541 -23.03 -7.87 5.54
N THR A 542 -23.73 -7.85 4.41
CA THR A 542 -23.61 -6.81 3.39
C THR A 542 -24.57 -5.65 3.62
N ARG A 543 -25.72 -5.93 4.25
CA ARG A 543 -26.73 -4.91 4.58
C ARG A 543 -27.49 -5.25 5.86
N VAL A 544 -27.89 -4.22 6.59
CA VAL A 544 -28.83 -4.30 7.70
C VAL A 544 -29.97 -3.32 7.43
N ASP A 545 -31.21 -3.79 7.42
CA ASP A 545 -32.40 -3.01 7.15
C ASP A 545 -32.71 -2.08 8.35
N GLU A 546 -33.08 -0.83 8.09
CA GLU A 546 -33.35 0.17 9.14
C GLU A 546 -34.58 -0.14 9.99
N SER A 547 -35.52 -0.93 9.48
CA SER A 547 -36.69 -1.44 10.21
C SER A 547 -36.46 -2.83 10.82
N GLY A 548 -35.32 -3.46 10.52
CA GLY A 548 -34.99 -4.84 10.91
C GLY A 548 -34.66 -5.01 12.39
N ALA A 549 -34.88 -6.24 12.91
CA ALA A 549 -34.53 -6.60 14.29
C ALA A 549 -33.03 -6.41 14.60
N ALA A 550 -32.17 -6.53 13.58
CA ALA A 550 -30.73 -6.40 13.71
C ALA A 550 -30.19 -4.94 13.72
N ARG A 551 -30.99 -3.92 13.37
CA ARG A 551 -30.53 -2.55 13.05
C ARG A 551 -29.59 -1.88 14.07
N ARG A 552 -29.79 -2.14 15.37
CA ARG A 552 -28.98 -1.55 16.46
C ARG A 552 -27.86 -2.46 16.96
N ARG A 553 -27.79 -3.69 16.45
CA ARG A 553 -26.98 -4.78 17.00
C ARG A 553 -25.91 -5.22 16.01
N LEU A 554 -26.28 -5.39 14.74
CA LEU A 554 -25.40 -5.74 13.64
C LEU A 554 -25.22 -4.54 12.70
N ARG A 555 -24.16 -4.57 11.90
CA ARG A 555 -23.83 -3.56 10.90
C ARG A 555 -23.32 -4.24 9.63
N ALA A 556 -23.44 -3.56 8.50
CA ALA A 556 -22.76 -3.98 7.28
C ALA A 556 -21.24 -4.06 7.55
N GLY A 557 -20.59 -5.11 7.04
CA GLY A 557 -19.20 -5.42 7.31
C GLY A 557 -18.94 -6.29 8.54
N ASP A 558 -19.94 -6.65 9.33
CA ASP A 558 -19.77 -7.67 10.38
C ASP A 558 -19.60 -9.06 9.75
N MET A 559 -18.61 -9.82 10.20
CA MET A 559 -18.44 -11.22 9.80
C MET A 559 -19.00 -12.15 10.88
N ILE A 560 -19.92 -13.03 10.53
CA ILE A 560 -20.52 -14.02 11.42
C ILE A 560 -19.55 -15.19 11.57
N LEU A 561 -19.06 -15.41 12.79
CA LEU A 561 -18.18 -16.54 13.13
C LEU A 561 -18.99 -17.71 13.72
N LYS A 562 -19.97 -17.40 14.58
CA LYS A 562 -20.87 -18.37 15.20
C LYS A 562 -22.30 -17.85 15.28
N ALA A 563 -23.26 -18.75 15.23
CA ALA A 563 -24.66 -18.50 15.55
C ALA A 563 -25.18 -19.59 16.52
N ASN A 564 -25.79 -19.19 17.63
CA ASN A 564 -26.25 -20.06 18.72
C ASN A 564 -25.21 -21.12 19.13
N GLY A 565 -23.96 -20.69 19.33
CA GLY A 565 -22.84 -21.54 19.73
C GLY A 565 -22.19 -22.35 18.61
N ARG A 566 -22.83 -22.51 17.45
CA ARG A 566 -22.31 -23.27 16.31
C ARG A 566 -21.45 -22.40 15.39
N ASN A 567 -20.35 -22.97 14.89
CA ASN A 567 -19.54 -22.31 13.85
C ASN A 567 -20.37 -22.11 12.58
N VAL A 568 -20.19 -20.96 11.94
CA VAL A 568 -20.85 -20.62 10.68
C VAL A 568 -19.78 -20.20 9.68
N ARG A 569 -19.61 -21.01 8.64
CA ARG A 569 -18.69 -20.80 7.51
C ARG A 569 -19.42 -20.74 6.18
N THR A 570 -20.63 -21.28 6.12
CA THR A 570 -21.47 -21.29 4.91
C THR A 570 -22.88 -20.76 5.20
N LEU A 571 -23.57 -20.32 4.14
CA LEU A 571 -24.94 -19.82 4.23
C LEU A 571 -25.89 -20.96 4.63
N SER A 572 -25.60 -22.20 4.19
CA SER A 572 -26.35 -23.39 4.59
C SER A 572 -26.28 -23.63 6.10
N GLU A 573 -25.08 -23.53 6.69
CA GLU A 573 -24.91 -23.64 8.15
C GLU A 573 -25.64 -22.53 8.91
N LEU A 574 -25.56 -21.29 8.42
CA LEU A 574 -26.29 -20.17 9.01
C LEU A 574 -27.80 -20.42 8.96
N ASN A 575 -28.32 -20.82 7.81
CA ASN A 575 -29.73 -21.13 7.60
C ASN A 575 -30.19 -22.29 8.50
N ALA A 576 -29.37 -23.32 8.66
CA ALA A 576 -29.66 -24.47 9.53
C ALA A 576 -29.79 -24.06 11.01
N VAL A 577 -29.01 -23.06 11.45
CA VAL A 577 -29.16 -22.48 12.79
C VAL A 577 -30.43 -21.63 12.88
N LEU A 578 -30.63 -20.71 11.93
CA LEU A 578 -31.72 -19.74 12.00
C LEU A 578 -33.11 -20.36 11.86
N ARG A 579 -33.28 -21.39 11.03
CA ARG A 579 -34.56 -22.10 10.86
C ARG A 579 -35.09 -22.72 12.17
N ARG A 580 -34.22 -23.00 13.14
CA ARG A 580 -34.60 -23.56 14.44
C ARG A 580 -35.10 -22.51 15.43
N VAL A 581 -34.97 -21.23 15.10
CA VAL A 581 -35.32 -20.12 15.99
C VAL A 581 -36.75 -19.67 15.69
N ARG A 582 -37.63 -19.78 16.71
CA ARG A 582 -39.03 -19.35 16.63
C ARG A 582 -39.18 -17.85 16.85
N ARG A 583 -40.34 -17.31 16.46
CA ARG A 583 -40.74 -15.92 16.71
C ARG A 583 -40.70 -15.61 18.21
N GLY A 584 -40.20 -14.43 18.60
CA GLY A 584 -39.91 -14.08 20.00
C GLY A 584 -38.63 -14.71 20.56
N GLY A 585 -38.04 -15.69 19.88
CA GLY A 585 -36.77 -16.32 20.27
C GLY A 585 -35.57 -15.41 20.08
N ARG A 586 -34.44 -15.78 20.70
CA ARG A 586 -33.18 -15.01 20.64
C ARG A 586 -32.13 -15.75 19.82
N VAL A 587 -31.48 -15.03 18.92
CA VAL A 587 -30.30 -15.49 18.17
C VAL A 587 -29.06 -14.86 18.80
N TYR A 588 -28.07 -15.68 19.14
CA TYR A 588 -26.77 -15.26 19.66
C TYR A 588 -25.71 -15.42 18.58
N PHE A 589 -25.18 -14.30 18.10
CA PHE A 589 -24.05 -14.28 17.17
C PHE A 589 -22.73 -14.02 17.89
N ARG A 590 -21.69 -14.72 17.47
CA ARG A 590 -20.31 -14.25 17.65
C ARG A 590 -19.84 -13.69 16.32
N ILE A 591 -19.52 -12.41 16.30
CA ILE A 591 -19.11 -11.69 15.08
C ILE A 591 -17.68 -11.18 15.18
N LEU A 592 -17.09 -10.87 14.03
CA LEU A 592 -15.87 -10.09 13.90
C LEU A 592 -16.22 -8.72 13.31
N ARG A 593 -15.86 -7.63 14.00
CA ARG A 593 -16.16 -6.24 13.59
C ARG A 593 -14.88 -5.39 13.55
N LYS A 594 -14.63 -4.69 12.44
CA LYS A 594 -13.60 -3.64 12.37
C LYS A 594 -14.13 -2.40 13.10
N LEU A 595 -13.48 -2.01 14.20
CA LEU A 595 -13.86 -0.82 14.97
C LEU A 595 -12.96 0.36 14.56
N PRO A 596 -13.50 1.59 14.43
CA PRO A 596 -12.76 2.74 13.88
C PRO A 596 -11.41 3.03 14.57
N LYS A 597 -11.29 2.71 15.87
CA LYS A 597 -10.10 3.00 16.69
C LYS A 597 -9.18 1.78 16.91
N ARG A 598 -9.48 0.60 16.34
CA ARG A 598 -8.67 -0.61 16.53
C ARG A 598 -8.03 -1.07 15.23
N LYS A 599 -6.72 -1.30 15.28
CA LYS A 599 -5.94 -1.88 14.16
C LYS A 599 -6.40 -3.30 13.80
N LYS A 600 -6.85 -4.09 14.77
CA LYS A 600 -7.36 -5.46 14.56
C LYS A 600 -8.88 -5.52 14.77
N PRO A 601 -9.62 -6.30 13.96
CA PRO A 601 -11.04 -6.53 14.18
C PRO A 601 -11.30 -7.16 15.56
N ALA A 602 -12.37 -6.72 16.23
CA ALA A 602 -12.77 -7.23 17.54
C ALA A 602 -13.80 -8.34 17.40
N LYS A 603 -13.65 -9.41 18.20
CA LYS A 603 -14.69 -10.44 18.33
C LYS A 603 -15.75 -9.93 19.32
N LEU A 604 -17.00 -9.87 18.89
CA LEU A 604 -18.12 -9.38 19.70
C LEU A 604 -19.21 -10.46 19.80
N ASN A 605 -19.85 -10.56 20.96
CA ASN A 605 -21.06 -11.35 21.12
C ASN A 605 -22.27 -10.41 21.01
N VAL A 606 -23.21 -10.76 20.14
CA VAL A 606 -24.37 -9.95 19.83
C VAL A 606 -25.61 -10.83 19.91
N SER A 607 -26.65 -10.37 20.61
CA SER A 607 -27.93 -11.06 20.65
C SER A 607 -29.02 -10.23 19.97
N ILE A 608 -29.92 -10.94 19.28
CA ILE A 608 -31.02 -10.35 18.51
C ILE A 608 -32.29 -11.11 18.85
N ILE A 609 -33.34 -10.38 19.20
CA ILE A 609 -34.66 -10.95 19.43
C ILE A 609 -35.39 -10.96 18.08
N VAL A 610 -35.88 -12.13 17.70
CA VAL A 610 -36.70 -12.32 16.51
C VAL A 610 -38.06 -11.67 16.75
N LYS A 611 -38.44 -10.75 15.87
CA LYS A 611 -39.77 -10.11 15.89
C LYS A 611 -40.83 -10.96 15.22
#